data_AF-A0A428KM54-F1
#
_entry.id   AF-A0A428KM54-F1
#
_cell.length_a   1.000
_cell.length_b   1.000
_cell.length_c   1.000
_cell.angle_alpha   90.00
_cell.angle_beta   90.00
_cell.angle_gamma   90.00
#
_symmetry.space_group_name_H-M   'P 1'
#
loop_
_entity.id
_entity.type
_entity.pdbx_description
1 polymer ?
#
loop_
_entity_poly.entity_id
_entity_poly.type
_entity_poly.pdbx_seq_one_letter_code
_entity_poly.pdbx_strand_id
1 'polypeptide(L)'
;MSHSFHRFWLKITAIVVGIFGPVFTLGTRAATAEPARFTLDLLSWPLDGRTTFTHPDTQFLAALTGGFLVGWGVMIWLLATSVYDHAPEAVRRAVLLGVLSWFVLDSAGSIASGNASNAVFNVAVLLLAVGPLWRPARA
;
A
#
# COMPACT_ATOMS: atom_id res chain seq x y z
N MET A 1 5.17 18.66 -16.50
CA MET A 1 4.97 17.20 -16.60
C MET A 1 3.56 17.01 -17.14
N SER A 2 3.31 16.10 -18.08
CA SER A 2 1.99 16.02 -18.70
C SER A 2 0.93 15.46 -17.76
N HIS A 3 -0.32 15.89 -17.95
CA HIS A 3 -1.48 15.31 -17.28
C HIS A 3 -1.64 13.82 -17.57
N SER A 4 -1.28 13.37 -18.77
CA SER A 4 -1.29 11.95 -19.13
C SER A 4 -0.31 11.13 -18.28
N PHE A 5 0.89 11.65 -18.03
CA PHE A 5 1.89 10.95 -17.23
C PHE A 5 1.52 10.94 -15.75
N HIS A 6 0.92 12.02 -15.21
CA HIS A 6 0.38 12.00 -13.84
C HIS A 6 -0.72 10.96 -13.67
N ARG A 7 -1.69 10.95 -14.58
CA ARG A 7 -2.79 9.97 -14.52
C ARG A 7 -2.29 8.55 -14.63
N PHE A 8 -1.35 8.30 -15.54
CA PHE A 8 -0.69 7.01 -15.66
C PHE A 8 -0.08 6.60 -14.33
N TRP A 9 0.67 7.49 -13.68
CA TRP A 9 1.29 7.16 -12.40
C TRP A 9 0.30 6.96 -11.26
N LEU A 10 -0.80 7.72 -11.21
CA LEU A 10 -1.86 7.46 -10.22
C LEU A 10 -2.44 6.05 -10.35
N LYS A 11 -2.54 5.50 -11.56
CA LYS A 11 -2.92 4.10 -11.77
C LYS A 11 -1.83 3.13 -11.28
N ILE A 12 -0.56 3.46 -11.47
CA ILE A 12 0.55 2.70 -10.86
C ILE A 12 0.44 2.72 -9.34
N THR A 13 0.22 3.89 -8.72
CA THR A 13 -0.03 4.03 -7.27
C THR A 13 -1.18 3.14 -6.81
N ALA A 14 -2.30 3.15 -7.54
CA ALA A 14 -3.47 2.31 -7.24
C ALA A 14 -3.13 0.82 -7.24
N ILE A 15 -2.35 0.35 -8.23
CA ILE A 15 -1.94 -1.05 -8.32
C ILE A 15 -0.96 -1.40 -7.20
N VAL A 16 0.06 -0.57 -6.98
CA VAL A 16 1.09 -0.78 -5.94
C VAL A 16 0.45 -0.91 -4.56
N VAL A 17 -0.54 -0.07 -4.24
CA VAL A 17 -1.28 -0.17 -2.97
C VAL A 17 -2.24 -1.37 -2.98
N GLY A 18 -3.05 -1.51 -4.04
CA GLY A 18 -4.15 -2.45 -4.08
C GLY A 18 -3.73 -3.91 -4.17
N ILE A 19 -2.59 -4.22 -4.79
CA ILE A 19 -2.16 -5.60 -5.06
C ILE A 19 -1.80 -6.39 -3.80
N PHE A 20 -1.37 -5.70 -2.73
CA PHE A 20 -1.13 -6.35 -1.44
C PHE A 20 -2.44 -6.78 -0.77
N GLY A 21 -3.56 -6.16 -1.14
CA GLY A 21 -4.87 -6.46 -0.59
C GLY A 21 -5.27 -7.94 -0.74
N PRO A 22 -5.36 -8.50 -1.96
CA PRO A 22 -5.67 -9.91 -2.16
C PRO A 22 -4.65 -10.84 -1.49
N VAL A 23 -3.36 -10.47 -1.48
CA VAL A 23 -2.31 -11.26 -0.80
C VAL A 23 -2.61 -11.39 0.68
N PHE A 24 -2.87 -10.29 1.39
CA PHE A 24 -3.20 -10.33 2.82
C PHE A 24 -4.57 -10.93 3.11
N THR A 25 -5.57 -10.77 2.23
CA THR A 25 -6.87 -11.43 2.39
C THR A 25 -6.73 -12.96 2.45
N LEU A 26 -5.79 -13.55 1.70
CA LEU A 26 -5.53 -15.00 1.78
C LEU A 26 -5.03 -15.45 3.17
N GLY A 27 -4.44 -14.54 3.96
CA GLY A 27 -4.06 -14.73 5.36
C GLY A 27 -5.22 -14.99 6.32
N THR A 28 -6.46 -14.72 5.91
CA THR A 28 -7.67 -14.90 6.74
C THR A 28 -7.92 -16.37 7.11
N ARG A 29 -7.39 -17.31 6.33
CA ARG A 29 -7.55 -18.75 6.57
C ARG A 29 -6.21 -19.45 6.52
N ALA A 30 -5.96 -20.34 7.49
CA ALA A 30 -4.73 -21.11 7.57
C ALA A 30 -4.39 -21.84 6.25
N ALA A 31 -5.40 -22.42 5.57
CA ALA A 31 -5.19 -23.16 4.32
C ALA A 31 -4.67 -22.30 3.15
N THR A 32 -4.86 -20.99 3.20
CA THR A 32 -4.44 -20.05 2.14
C THR A 32 -3.42 -19.03 2.62
N ALA A 33 -2.95 -19.12 3.87
CA ALA A 33 -2.19 -18.05 4.50
C ALA A 33 -0.77 -17.87 3.95
N GLU A 34 -0.23 -18.84 3.21
CA GLU A 34 1.19 -18.86 2.85
C GLU A 34 1.67 -17.61 2.09
N PRO A 35 0.95 -17.04 1.12
CA PRO A 35 1.38 -15.80 0.46
C PRO A 35 1.45 -14.61 1.43
N ALA A 36 0.47 -14.47 2.33
CA ALA A 36 0.46 -13.42 3.35
C ALA A 36 1.58 -13.63 4.38
N ARG A 37 1.77 -14.89 4.83
CA ARG A 37 2.81 -15.30 5.76
C ARG A 37 4.19 -14.99 5.20
N PHE A 38 4.49 -15.44 3.99
CA PHE A 38 5.76 -15.20 3.33
C PHE A 38 6.03 -13.71 3.13
N THR A 39 5.02 -12.94 2.69
CA THR A 39 5.16 -11.49 2.51
C THR A 39 5.50 -10.83 3.84
N LEU A 40 4.78 -11.13 4.91
CA LEU A 40 5.03 -10.54 6.22
C LEU A 40 6.41 -10.96 6.78
N ASP A 41 6.82 -12.20 6.57
CA ASP A 41 8.14 -12.72 6.94
C ASP A 41 9.29 -12.00 6.22
N LEU A 42 9.10 -11.70 4.92
CA LEU A 42 10.04 -10.89 4.14
C LEU A 42 10.14 -9.46 4.70
N LEU A 43 8.99 -8.84 5.00
CA LEU A 43 8.94 -7.48 5.55
C LEU A 43 9.52 -7.41 6.98
N SER A 44 9.38 -8.49 7.75
CA SER A 44 9.95 -8.68 9.08
C SER A 44 11.40 -9.16 9.08
N TRP A 45 12.12 -9.03 7.95
CA TRP A 45 13.48 -9.53 7.69
C TRP A 45 14.36 -9.75 8.95
N PRO A 46 15.05 -10.90 9.08
CA PRO A 46 15.33 -11.90 8.03
C PRO A 46 14.18 -12.84 7.72
N LEU A 47 14.17 -13.38 6.49
CA LEU A 47 13.21 -14.41 6.05
C LEU A 47 13.55 -15.75 6.71
N ASP A 48 13.11 -15.94 7.95
CA ASP A 48 13.49 -17.08 8.81
C ASP A 48 12.34 -18.07 9.10
N GLY A 49 11.14 -17.82 8.54
CA GLY A 49 9.99 -18.71 8.67
C GLY A 49 9.25 -18.57 9.99
N ARG A 50 9.60 -17.62 10.86
CA ARG A 50 9.01 -17.50 12.20
C ARG A 50 7.65 -16.81 12.21
N THR A 51 7.33 -16.07 11.15
CA THR A 51 6.02 -15.41 11.01
C THR A 51 4.90 -16.45 10.88
N THR A 52 3.86 -16.34 11.72
CA THR A 52 2.71 -17.27 11.71
C THR A 52 1.37 -16.54 11.65
N PHE A 53 0.36 -17.20 11.05
CA PHE A 53 -1.03 -16.73 10.96
C PHE A 53 -1.97 -17.71 11.71
N THR A 54 -1.49 -18.32 12.78
CA THR A 54 -2.26 -19.32 13.54
C THR A 54 -3.22 -18.68 14.54
N HIS A 55 -2.93 -17.46 15.00
CA HIS A 55 -3.78 -16.75 15.94
C HIS A 55 -5.00 -16.12 15.24
N PRO A 56 -6.21 -16.25 15.79
CA PRO A 56 -7.43 -15.67 15.22
C PRO A 56 -7.32 -14.16 14.96
N ASP A 57 -6.68 -13.41 15.87
CA ASP A 57 -6.48 -11.96 15.70
C ASP A 57 -5.63 -11.63 14.47
N THR A 58 -4.58 -12.40 14.19
CA THR A 58 -3.74 -12.20 13.00
C THR A 58 -4.53 -12.49 11.73
N GLN A 59 -5.36 -13.53 11.72
CA GLN A 59 -6.24 -13.85 10.59
C GLN A 59 -7.30 -12.76 10.37
N PHE A 60 -7.88 -12.24 11.45
CA PHE A 60 -8.85 -11.15 11.37
C PHE A 60 -8.20 -9.85 10.88
N LEU A 61 -7.03 -9.50 11.41
CA LEU A 61 -6.25 -8.35 10.93
C LEU A 61 -5.87 -8.51 9.46
N ALA A 62 -5.54 -9.72 9.00
CA ALA A 62 -5.25 -10.00 7.60
C ALA A 62 -6.46 -9.69 6.68
N ALA A 63 -7.66 -10.07 7.11
CA ALA A 63 -8.91 -9.74 6.41
C ALA A 63 -9.12 -8.22 6.31
N LEU A 64 -8.93 -7.50 7.43
CA LEU A 64 -9.05 -6.05 7.49
C LEU A 64 -8.02 -5.36 6.58
N THR A 65 -6.75 -5.70 6.72
CA THR A 65 -5.65 -5.18 5.90
C THR A 65 -5.93 -5.41 4.42
N GLY A 66 -6.34 -6.62 4.06
CA GLY A 66 -6.70 -6.95 2.69
C GLY A 66 -7.81 -6.06 2.13
N GLY A 67 -8.92 -5.92 2.88
CA GLY A 67 -10.05 -5.08 2.51
C GLY A 67 -9.69 -3.60 2.37
N PHE A 68 -8.94 -3.04 3.32
CA PHE A 68 -8.52 -1.64 3.27
C PHE A 68 -7.60 -1.35 2.10
N LEU A 69 -6.64 -2.23 1.79
CA LEU A 69 -5.69 -2.03 0.70
C LEU A 69 -6.37 -2.13 -0.68
N VAL A 70 -7.23 -3.13 -0.90
CA VAL A 70 -8.02 -3.20 -2.15
C VAL A 70 -8.91 -1.97 -2.28
N GLY A 71 -9.65 -1.62 -1.23
CA GLY A 71 -10.54 -0.46 -1.24
C GLY A 71 -9.79 0.84 -1.54
N TRP A 72 -8.63 1.04 -0.93
CA TRP A 72 -7.79 2.21 -1.19
C TRP A 72 -7.26 2.23 -2.62
N GLY A 73 -6.77 1.09 -3.14
CA GLY A 73 -6.34 0.97 -4.54
C GLY A 73 -7.46 1.31 -5.52
N VAL A 74 -8.66 0.76 -5.32
CA VAL A 74 -9.84 1.07 -6.15
C VAL A 74 -10.21 2.55 -6.06
N MET A 75 -10.18 3.15 -4.87
CA MET A 75 -10.44 4.58 -4.69
C MET A 75 -9.44 5.43 -5.48
N ILE A 76 -8.14 5.16 -5.37
CA ILE A 76 -7.09 5.87 -6.13
C ILE A 76 -7.33 5.71 -7.64
N TRP A 77 -7.69 4.50 -8.08
CA TRP A 77 -7.98 4.22 -9.49
C TRP A 77 -9.13 5.10 -10.00
N LEU A 78 -10.24 5.16 -9.26
CA LEU A 78 -11.41 5.98 -9.61
C LEU A 78 -11.10 7.49 -9.59
N LEU A 79 -10.27 7.95 -8.64
CA LEU A 79 -9.78 9.33 -8.65
C LEU A 79 -8.98 9.61 -9.93
N ALA A 80 -8.12 8.69 -10.35
CA ALA A 80 -7.33 8.82 -11.57
C ALA A 80 -8.17 8.80 -12.85
N THR A 81 -9.19 7.94 -12.93
CA THR A 81 -9.99 7.78 -14.15
C THR A 81 -11.14 8.77 -14.26
N SER A 82 -11.82 9.07 -13.16
CA SER A 82 -13.13 9.74 -13.19
C SER A 82 -13.07 11.17 -12.67
N VAL A 83 -12.15 11.48 -11.77
CA VAL A 83 -12.09 12.80 -11.10
C VAL A 83 -10.95 13.67 -11.65
N TYR A 84 -9.86 13.06 -12.11
CA TYR A 84 -8.63 13.77 -12.45
C TYR A 84 -8.80 14.86 -13.52
N ASP A 85 -9.69 14.69 -14.51
CA ASP A 85 -9.95 15.71 -15.54
C ASP A 85 -10.53 17.00 -14.98
N HIS A 86 -11.30 16.90 -13.89
CA HIS A 86 -11.98 18.02 -13.26
C HIS A 86 -11.10 18.69 -12.19
N ALA A 87 -10.26 17.92 -11.49
CA ALA A 87 -9.50 18.41 -10.35
C ALA A 87 -8.12 17.73 -10.20
N PRO A 88 -7.20 17.91 -11.17
CA PRO A 88 -5.96 17.14 -11.26
C PRO A 88 -5.04 17.34 -10.06
N GLU A 89 -4.86 18.59 -9.62
CA GLU A 89 -4.02 18.91 -8.46
C GLU A 89 -4.66 18.47 -7.14
N ALA A 90 -5.99 18.53 -7.01
CA ALA A 90 -6.68 18.05 -5.82
C ALA A 90 -6.56 16.53 -5.70
N VAL A 91 -6.74 15.79 -6.80
CA VAL A 91 -6.51 14.34 -6.85
C VAL A 91 -5.07 14.00 -6.49
N ARG A 92 -4.09 14.70 -7.09
CA ARG A 92 -2.67 14.50 -6.76
C ARG A 92 -2.40 14.69 -5.27
N ARG A 93 -2.89 15.79 -4.67
CA ARG A 93 -2.70 16.08 -3.25
C ARG A 93 -3.36 15.04 -2.35
N ALA A 94 -4.59 14.63 -2.66
CA ALA A 94 -5.29 13.61 -1.89
C ALA A 94 -4.51 12.29 -1.85
N VAL A 95 -4.03 11.84 -3.01
CA VAL A 95 -3.26 10.60 -3.12
C VAL A 95 -1.88 10.74 -2.44
N LEU A 96 -1.16 11.84 -2.69
CA LEU A 96 0.14 12.07 -2.07
C LEU A 96 0.04 12.12 -0.54
N LEU A 97 -0.88 12.90 0.01
CA LEU A 97 -1.05 13.01 1.46
C LEU A 97 -1.52 11.69 2.09
N GLY A 98 -2.36 10.93 1.39
CA GLY A 98 -2.75 9.59 1.82
C GLY A 98 -1.54 8.64 1.90
N VAL A 99 -0.72 8.58 0.86
CA VAL A 99 0.49 7.75 0.82
C VAL A 99 1.51 8.18 1.87
N LEU A 100 1.70 9.47 2.09
CA LEU A 100 2.59 9.98 3.14
C LEU A 100 2.09 9.63 4.54
N SER A 101 0.78 9.75 4.78
CA SER A 101 0.17 9.37 6.06
C SER A 101 0.36 7.89 6.35
N TRP A 102 0.12 7.03 5.34
CA TRP A 102 0.40 5.60 5.43
C TRP A 102 1.87 5.33 5.74
N PHE A 103 2.79 5.91 4.96
CA PHE A 103 4.23 5.71 5.14
C PHE A 103 4.69 6.04 6.55
N VAL A 104 4.23 7.17 7.10
CA VAL A 104 4.60 7.61 8.45
C VAL A 104 4.06 6.65 9.52
N LEU A 105 2.77 6.34 9.49
CA LEU A 105 2.16 5.50 10.53
C LEU A 105 2.61 4.04 10.44
N ASP A 106 2.70 3.49 9.24
CA ASP A 106 3.12 2.10 9.01
C ASP A 106 4.59 1.90 9.40
N SER A 107 5.47 2.83 9.01
CA SER A 107 6.89 2.76 9.39
C SER A 107 7.10 2.94 10.90
N ALA A 108 6.38 3.88 11.53
CA ALA A 108 6.43 4.06 12.97
C ALA A 108 5.92 2.81 13.73
N GLY A 109 4.79 2.25 13.30
CA GLY A 109 4.25 1.02 13.85
C GLY A 109 5.16 -0.18 13.65
N SER A 110 5.83 -0.27 12.50
CA SER A 110 6.81 -1.30 12.19
C SER A 110 8.01 -1.25 13.13
N ILE A 111 8.57 -0.06 13.35
CA ILE A 111 9.68 0.13 14.30
C ILE A 111 9.23 -0.21 15.73
N ALA A 112 8.07 0.30 16.14
CA ALA A 112 7.54 0.08 17.49
C ALA A 112 7.21 -1.40 17.80
N SER A 113 6.87 -2.18 16.77
CA SER A 113 6.57 -3.61 16.88
C SER A 113 7.81 -4.51 16.72
N GLY A 114 9.01 -3.95 16.56
CA GLY A 114 10.25 -4.70 16.37
C GLY A 114 10.55 -5.13 14.93
N ASN A 115 9.75 -4.67 13.96
CA ASN A 115 9.87 -4.97 12.53
C ASN A 115 10.50 -3.80 11.76
N ALA A 116 11.58 -3.22 12.26
CA ALA A 116 12.18 -2.00 11.70
C ALA A 116 12.64 -2.16 10.23
N SER A 117 12.92 -3.39 9.79
CA SER A 117 13.18 -3.72 8.37
C SER A 117 12.05 -3.30 7.44
N ASN A 118 10.79 -3.38 7.87
CA ASN A 118 9.65 -2.96 7.06
C ASN A 118 9.67 -1.45 6.76
N ALA A 119 10.22 -0.61 7.64
CA ALA A 119 10.37 0.81 7.34
C ALA A 119 11.29 1.07 6.12
N VAL A 120 12.27 0.18 5.87
CA VAL A 120 13.13 0.25 4.68
C VAL A 120 12.34 -0.15 3.43
N PHE A 121 11.55 -1.22 3.50
CA PHE A 121 10.66 -1.61 2.40
C PHE A 121 9.63 -0.51 2.10
N ASN A 122 9.09 0.14 3.13
CA ASN A 122 8.18 1.27 2.98
C ASN A 122 8.80 2.46 2.24
N VAL A 123 10.11 2.70 2.37
CA VAL A 123 10.80 3.71 1.56
C VAL A 123 10.77 3.34 0.08
N ALA A 124 11.02 2.07 -0.26
CA ALA A 124 10.94 1.60 -1.65
C ALA A 124 9.51 1.71 -2.20
N VAL A 125 8.51 1.30 -1.42
CA VAL A 125 7.09 1.44 -1.78
C VAL A 125 6.71 2.91 -1.94
N LEU A 126 7.13 3.80 -1.04
CA LEU A 126 6.88 5.23 -1.11
C LEU A 126 7.43 5.84 -2.41
N LEU A 127 8.68 5.53 -2.75
CA LEU A 127 9.32 6.05 -3.96
C LEU A 127 8.59 5.59 -5.22
N LEU A 128 8.19 4.31 -5.27
CA LEU A 128 7.44 3.75 -6.40
C LEU A 128 6.01 4.32 -6.48
N ALA A 129 5.29 4.32 -5.37
CA ALA A 129 3.91 4.76 -5.28
C ALA A 129 3.77 6.25 -5.59
N VAL A 130 4.68 7.09 -5.09
CA VAL A 130 4.63 8.54 -5.31
C VAL A 130 5.21 8.92 -6.67
N GLY A 131 6.38 8.38 -7.04
CA GLY A 131 7.08 8.70 -8.30
C GLY A 131 7.02 10.19 -8.68
N PRO A 132 6.38 10.58 -9.79
CA PRO A 132 6.28 11.96 -10.23
C PRO A 132 5.34 12.85 -9.40
N LEU A 133 4.48 12.29 -8.55
CA LEU A 133 3.43 13.04 -7.83
C LEU A 133 4.01 14.03 -6.82
N TRP A 134 5.31 14.03 -6.56
CA TRP A 134 6.02 15.11 -5.85
C TRP A 134 5.90 16.47 -6.55
N ARG A 135 5.67 16.47 -7.88
CA ARG A 135 5.54 17.68 -8.68
C ARG A 135 4.06 18.04 -8.85
N PRO A 136 3.68 19.32 -8.71
CA PRO A 136 2.29 19.74 -8.91
C PRO A 136 1.77 19.41 -10.31
N ALA A 137 0.47 19.10 -10.43
CA ALA A 137 -0.24 18.95 -11.69
C ALA A 137 -0.55 20.33 -12.28
N ARG A 138 0.49 20.99 -12.79
CA ARG A 138 0.37 22.27 -13.50
C ARG A 138 -0.14 22.01 -14.92
N ALA A 139 -1.02 22.90 -15.39
CA ALA A 139 -1.47 22.98 -16.77
C ALA A 139 -0.28 23.19 -17.73
#